data_AF-A0A633WL10-F1
#
_entry.id   AF-A0A633WL10-F1
#
_cell.length_a   1.000
_cell.length_b   1.000
_cell.length_c   1.000
_cell.angle_alpha   90.00
_cell.angle_beta   90.00
_cell.angle_gamma   90.00
#
_symmetry.space_group_name_H-M   'P 1'
#
loop_
_entity.id
_entity.type
_entity.pdbx_description
1 polymer ?
#
loop_
_entity_poly.entity_id
_entity_poly.type
_entity_poly.pdbx_seq_one_letter_code
_entity_poly.pdbx_strand_id
1 'polypeptide(L)'
;SLHRQIMRTQGQLATYSGYDDDGLLSWQRSLASGSAPVLPGQRPARQGCVTSRDYYWNNHGEVGTIDDGLRGSVVYSYDRSGYLTGRSGQMYDHDRYYYDKAGNLLDNEGQGAVMNNRLPGCGRDRYGYNEWGELTTRRDQQLEWNAQGQLTRVISGNTETHYGYDALGRRIRKATYGRHTGHTARSRTDFVWEGFRLLQENV
;
A
#
# COMPACT_ATOMS: atom_id res chain seq x y z
N SER A 1 -6.34 -25.32 -11.32
CA SER A 1 -5.94 -23.98 -10.88
C SER A 1 -6.66 -22.96 -11.76
N LEU A 2 -7.74 -22.36 -11.26
CA LEU A 2 -8.72 -21.59 -12.05
C LEU A 2 -8.36 -20.09 -12.08
N HIS A 3 -8.29 -19.54 -13.29
CA HIS A 3 -8.29 -18.11 -13.68
C HIS A 3 -7.21 -17.21 -13.06
N ARG A 4 -5.98 -17.32 -13.60
CA ARG A 4 -4.98 -16.24 -13.47
C ARG A 4 -5.14 -15.24 -14.59
N GLN A 5 -4.99 -13.95 -14.29
CA GLN A 5 -5.09 -12.89 -15.28
C GLN A 5 -3.89 -12.97 -16.24
N ILE A 6 -4.15 -13.35 -17.49
CA ILE A 6 -3.13 -13.37 -18.55
C ILE A 6 -3.09 -12.06 -19.35
N MET A 7 -4.17 -11.28 -19.32
CA MET A 7 -4.30 -10.01 -20.03
C MET A 7 -5.26 -9.06 -19.29
N ARG A 8 -4.96 -7.75 -19.33
CA ARG A 8 -5.91 -6.66 -19.04
C ARG A 8 -5.70 -5.49 -19.97
N THR A 9 -6.76 -4.72 -20.20
CA THR A 9 -6.72 -3.43 -20.89
C THR A 9 -7.04 -2.30 -19.92
N GLN A 10 -6.29 -1.20 -19.99
CA GLN A 10 -6.56 0.03 -19.25
C GLN A 10 -6.37 1.22 -20.17
N GLY A 11 -7.48 1.78 -20.67
CA GLY A 11 -7.44 2.79 -21.72
C GLY A 11 -6.72 2.25 -22.97
N GLN A 12 -5.65 2.94 -23.39
CA GLN A 12 -4.86 2.60 -24.57
C GLN A 12 -3.69 1.63 -24.29
N LEU A 13 -3.71 0.94 -23.15
CA LEU A 13 -2.66 -0.01 -22.78
C LEU A 13 -3.23 -1.40 -22.60
N ALA A 14 -2.58 -2.39 -23.22
CA ALA A 14 -2.81 -3.81 -22.94
C ALA A 14 -1.63 -4.36 -22.15
N THR A 15 -1.89 -4.89 -20.96
CA THR A 15 -0.90 -5.56 -20.11
C THR A 15 -1.10 -7.06 -20.17
N TYR A 16 0.00 -7.79 -20.38
CA TYR A 16 0.09 -9.23 -20.42
C TYR A 16 0.94 -9.72 -19.26
N SER A 17 0.56 -10.87 -18.71
CA SER A 17 1.22 -11.49 -17.56
C SER A 17 1.46 -12.98 -17.82
N GLY A 18 2.62 -13.47 -17.40
CA GLY A 18 2.96 -14.89 -17.39
C GLY A 18 3.41 -15.32 -16.01
N TYR A 19 3.24 -16.61 -15.75
CA TYR A 19 3.50 -17.24 -14.46
C TYR A 19 4.47 -18.40 -14.65
N ASP A 20 5.24 -18.74 -13.63
CA ASP A 20 6.05 -19.96 -13.59
C ASP A 20 5.21 -21.20 -13.24
N ASP A 21 5.87 -22.35 -13.07
CA ASP A 21 5.23 -23.64 -12.82
C ASP A 21 4.54 -23.71 -11.44
N ASP A 22 5.06 -22.96 -10.45
CA ASP A 22 4.43 -22.77 -9.13
C ASP A 22 3.28 -21.75 -9.20
N GLY A 23 3.13 -21.10 -10.35
CA GLY A 23 2.13 -20.09 -10.63
C GLY A 23 2.46 -18.73 -10.00
N LEU A 24 3.70 -18.46 -9.64
CA LEU A 24 4.14 -17.13 -9.25
C LEU A 24 4.29 -16.27 -10.50
N LEU A 25 4.01 -14.96 -10.40
CA LEU A 25 4.08 -14.04 -11.54
C LEU A 25 5.54 -13.94 -11.98
N SER A 26 5.90 -14.40 -13.18
CA SER A 26 7.28 -14.43 -13.67
C SER A 26 7.61 -13.22 -14.54
N TRP A 27 6.63 -12.68 -15.27
CA TRP A 27 6.83 -11.49 -16.08
C TRP A 27 5.53 -10.71 -16.31
N GLN A 28 5.68 -9.41 -16.53
CA GLN A 28 4.61 -8.52 -16.98
C GLN A 28 5.10 -7.60 -18.10
N ARG A 29 4.27 -7.38 -19.12
CA ARG A 29 4.56 -6.50 -20.27
C ARG A 29 3.34 -5.64 -20.57
N SER A 30 3.54 -4.35 -20.80
CA SER A 30 2.46 -3.46 -21.26
C SER A 30 2.81 -2.89 -22.62
N LEU A 31 1.87 -2.96 -23.55
CA LEU A 31 1.98 -2.49 -24.93
C LEU A 31 0.92 -1.43 -25.18
N ALA A 32 1.24 -0.44 -26.03
CA ALA A 32 0.25 0.53 -26.48
C ALA A 32 -0.72 -0.09 -27.48
N SER A 33 -1.96 0.38 -27.50
CA SER A 33 -2.94 0.06 -28.54
C SER A 33 -2.35 0.27 -29.94
N GLY A 34 -2.53 -0.71 -30.82
CA GLY A 34 -1.95 -0.71 -32.17
C GLY A 34 -0.58 -1.40 -32.28
N SER A 35 -0.01 -1.85 -31.16
CA SER A 35 1.14 -2.78 -31.19
C SER A 35 0.73 -4.13 -31.80
N ALA A 36 1.69 -4.87 -32.38
CA ALA A 36 1.42 -6.17 -32.98
C ALA A 36 0.69 -7.12 -32.00
N PRO A 37 -0.29 -7.91 -32.48
CA PRO A 37 -1.04 -8.82 -31.63
C PRO A 37 -0.10 -9.84 -30.96
N VAL A 38 -0.26 -10.00 -29.65
CA VAL A 38 0.49 -10.98 -28.86
C VAL A 38 -0.29 -12.30 -28.87
N LEU A 39 0.35 -13.37 -29.30
CA LEU A 39 -0.26 -14.70 -29.28
C LEU A 39 -0.43 -15.19 -27.83
N PRO A 40 -1.53 -15.92 -27.53
CA PRO A 40 -1.71 -16.54 -26.22
C PRO A 40 -0.52 -17.42 -25.84
N GLY A 41 -0.02 -17.26 -24.60
CA GLY A 41 1.12 -18.03 -24.09
C GLY A 41 2.50 -17.54 -24.54
N GLN A 42 2.58 -16.58 -25.46
CA GLN A 42 3.85 -15.98 -25.86
C GLN A 42 4.21 -14.80 -24.95
N ARG A 43 5.45 -14.77 -24.49
CA ARG A 43 6.02 -13.62 -23.77
C ARG A 43 6.47 -12.54 -24.78
N PRO A 44 5.92 -11.31 -24.71
CA PRO A 44 6.37 -10.22 -25.56
C PRO A 44 7.83 -9.84 -25.29
N ALA A 45 8.55 -9.45 -26.35
CA ALA A 45 9.88 -8.86 -26.23
C ALA A 45 9.84 -7.60 -25.36
N ARG A 46 10.93 -7.31 -24.64
CA ARG A 46 11.02 -6.08 -23.83
C ARG A 46 11.02 -4.81 -24.70
N GLN A 47 11.65 -4.87 -25.87
CA GLN A 47 11.71 -3.74 -26.80
C GLN A 47 10.31 -3.38 -27.32
N GLY A 48 10.00 -2.09 -27.36
CA GLY A 48 8.68 -1.59 -27.78
C GLY A 48 7.58 -1.71 -26.72
N CYS A 49 7.83 -2.37 -25.59
CA CYS A 49 6.90 -2.33 -24.45
C CYS A 49 6.98 -0.97 -23.74
N VAL A 50 5.82 -0.43 -23.38
CA VAL A 50 5.70 0.75 -22.50
C VAL A 50 6.24 0.44 -21.12
N THR A 51 5.98 -0.77 -20.60
CA THR A 51 6.59 -1.27 -19.36
C THR A 51 6.99 -2.72 -19.53
N SER A 52 8.13 -3.11 -18.98
CA SER A 52 8.52 -4.52 -18.87
C SER A 52 9.09 -4.82 -17.49
N ARG A 53 8.64 -5.93 -16.88
CA ARG A 53 9.11 -6.40 -15.58
C ARG A 53 9.30 -7.89 -15.57
N ASP A 54 10.43 -8.35 -15.09
CA ASP A 54 10.69 -9.75 -14.80
C ASP A 54 10.90 -9.96 -13.31
N TYR A 55 10.32 -11.03 -12.80
CA TYR A 55 10.27 -11.34 -11.38
C TYR A 55 11.01 -12.64 -11.17
N TYR A 56 11.93 -12.63 -10.20
CA TYR A 56 12.70 -13.80 -9.81
C TYR A 56 12.39 -14.10 -8.35
N TRP A 57 11.88 -15.31 -8.10
CA TRP A 57 11.44 -15.76 -6.78
C TRP A 57 12.51 -16.63 -6.14
N ASN A 58 12.61 -16.58 -4.81
CA ASN A 58 13.42 -17.53 -4.06
C ASN A 58 12.60 -18.81 -3.76
N ASN A 59 13.25 -19.81 -3.17
CA ASN A 59 12.60 -21.10 -2.84
C ASN A 59 11.52 -21.00 -1.75
N HIS A 60 11.37 -19.84 -1.10
CA HIS A 60 10.31 -19.55 -0.14
C HIS A 60 9.09 -18.85 -0.79
N GLY A 61 9.12 -18.62 -2.11
CA GLY A 61 8.07 -17.91 -2.83
C GLY A 61 8.09 -16.40 -2.64
N GLU A 62 9.22 -15.84 -2.18
CA GLU A 62 9.41 -14.40 -2.00
C GLU A 62 10.15 -13.82 -3.21
N VAL A 63 9.81 -12.59 -3.61
CA VAL A 63 10.44 -11.95 -4.77
C VAL A 63 11.87 -11.53 -4.42
N GLY A 64 12.88 -12.22 -4.94
CA GLY A 64 14.28 -11.86 -4.75
C GLY A 64 14.73 -10.72 -5.66
N THR A 65 14.19 -10.60 -6.88
CA THR A 65 14.55 -9.53 -7.81
C THR A 65 13.40 -9.14 -8.70
N ILE A 66 13.25 -7.83 -8.94
CA ILE A 66 12.40 -7.26 -9.98
C ILE A 66 13.30 -6.51 -10.95
N ASP A 67 13.40 -7.00 -12.18
CA ASP A 67 14.09 -6.30 -13.27
C ASP A 67 13.07 -5.51 -14.09
N ASP A 68 13.00 -4.20 -13.82
CA ASP A 68 12.10 -3.26 -14.50
C ASP A 68 12.84 -2.53 -15.64
N GLY A 69 12.33 -2.62 -16.86
CA GLY A 69 12.96 -2.03 -18.04
C GLY A 69 13.01 -0.49 -18.05
N LEU A 70 12.26 0.20 -17.19
CA LEU A 70 12.29 1.66 -17.05
C LEU A 70 13.08 2.12 -15.81
N ARG A 71 12.96 1.38 -14.70
CA ARG A 71 13.52 1.77 -13.40
C ARG A 71 14.79 1.01 -13.01
N GLY A 72 15.21 0.05 -13.83
CA GLY A 72 16.30 -0.85 -13.52
C GLY A 72 15.89 -1.98 -12.57
N SER A 73 16.90 -2.77 -12.19
CA SER A 73 16.71 -3.91 -11.30
C SER A 73 16.70 -3.50 -9.83
N VAL A 74 15.81 -4.12 -9.06
CA VAL A 74 15.74 -4.02 -7.60
C VAL A 74 15.84 -5.42 -7.00
N VAL A 75 16.77 -5.60 -6.06
CA VAL A 75 17.00 -6.84 -5.33
C VAL A 75 16.43 -6.70 -3.92
N TYR A 76 15.76 -7.74 -3.44
CA TYR A 76 15.18 -7.81 -2.10
C TYR A 76 15.85 -8.91 -1.29
N SER A 77 15.92 -8.73 0.02
CA SER A 77 16.47 -9.70 0.96
C SER A 77 15.53 -9.86 2.15
N TYR A 78 15.41 -11.08 2.65
CA TYR A 78 14.49 -11.46 3.71
C TYR A 78 15.24 -12.19 4.81
N ASP A 79 14.75 -12.08 6.05
CA ASP A 79 15.18 -12.99 7.12
C ASP A 79 14.42 -14.32 7.06
N ARG A 80 14.72 -15.22 8.00
CA ARG A 80 14.09 -16.56 8.05
C ARG A 80 12.59 -16.52 8.40
N SER A 81 12.10 -15.42 8.95
CA SER A 81 10.68 -15.22 9.26
C SER A 81 9.92 -14.61 8.08
N GLY A 82 10.62 -14.30 6.98
CA GLY A 82 10.08 -13.66 5.78
C GLY A 82 9.95 -12.14 5.89
N TYR A 83 10.57 -11.52 6.89
CA TYR A 83 10.59 -10.05 6.95
C TYR A 83 11.61 -9.49 5.97
N LEU A 84 11.20 -8.49 5.20
CA LEU A 84 12.08 -7.78 4.27
C LEU A 84 13.16 -7.04 5.06
N THR A 85 14.43 -7.41 4.90
CA THR A 85 15.60 -6.82 5.61
C THR A 85 16.44 -5.90 4.72
N GLY A 86 16.25 -5.96 3.40
CA GLY A 86 16.98 -5.10 2.48
C GLY A 86 16.30 -4.92 1.14
N ARG A 87 16.46 -3.74 0.57
CA ARG A 87 16.06 -3.38 -0.79
C ARG A 87 17.23 -2.64 -1.43
N SER A 88 17.71 -3.14 -2.56
CA SER A 88 18.84 -2.56 -3.29
C SER A 88 18.44 -2.31 -4.74
N GLY A 89 18.28 -1.04 -5.11
CA GLY A 89 18.04 -0.58 -6.47
C GLY A 89 19.32 -0.21 -7.21
N GLN A 90 19.21 0.66 -8.21
CA GLN A 90 20.36 1.22 -8.91
C GLN A 90 21.05 2.34 -8.10
N MET A 91 22.37 2.45 -8.24
CA MET A 91 23.20 3.49 -7.60
C MET A 91 23.06 3.54 -6.07
N TYR A 92 22.71 4.69 -5.48
CA TYR A 92 22.65 4.89 -4.02
C TYR A 92 21.27 4.56 -3.40
N ASP A 93 20.40 3.86 -4.14
CA ASP A 93 19.05 3.48 -3.68
C ASP A 93 19.11 2.17 -2.89
N HIS A 94 19.54 2.25 -1.63
CA HIS A 94 19.68 1.09 -0.73
C HIS A 94 19.00 1.36 0.60
N ASP A 95 18.05 0.50 0.96
CA ASP A 95 17.35 0.52 2.24
C ASP A 95 17.67 -0.74 3.05
N ARG A 96 17.79 -0.57 4.37
CA ARG A 96 17.90 -1.67 5.35
C ARG A 96 16.76 -1.55 6.36
N TYR A 97 16.22 -2.69 6.74
CA TYR A 97 15.10 -2.77 7.66
C TYR A 97 15.44 -3.75 8.78
N TYR A 98 15.05 -3.39 10.00
CA TYR A 98 15.30 -4.16 11.19
C TYR A 98 14.00 -4.34 11.94
N TYR A 99 13.82 -5.49 12.59
CA TYR A 99 12.60 -5.79 13.32
C TYR A 99 12.94 -6.36 14.69
N ASP A 100 12.11 -6.04 15.68
CA ASP A 100 12.14 -6.80 16.93
C ASP A 100 11.46 -8.17 16.76
N LYS A 101 11.52 -9.01 17.79
CA LYS A 101 10.92 -10.35 17.77
C LYS A 101 9.39 -10.35 17.64
N ALA A 102 8.73 -9.22 17.89
CA ALA A 102 7.29 -9.06 17.71
C ALA A 102 6.92 -8.56 16.30
N GLY A 103 7.93 -8.30 15.44
CA GLY A 103 7.73 -7.83 14.07
C GLY A 103 7.57 -6.31 13.96
N ASN A 104 7.90 -5.54 15.00
CA ASN A 104 7.88 -4.08 14.90
C ASN A 104 9.11 -3.59 14.14
N LEU A 105 8.90 -2.70 13.18
CA LEU A 105 9.98 -2.04 12.46
C LEU A 105 10.79 -1.14 13.41
N LEU A 106 12.11 -1.24 13.32
CA LEU A 106 13.08 -0.48 14.10
C LEU A 106 13.77 0.55 13.20
N ASP A 107 14.13 1.71 13.77
CA ASP A 107 14.87 2.75 13.06
C ASP A 107 16.31 2.33 12.74
N ASN A 108 16.89 1.42 13.54
CA ASN A 108 18.20 0.81 13.31
C ASN A 108 18.34 -0.53 14.06
N GLU A 109 19.39 -1.28 13.72
CA GLU A 109 19.70 -2.60 14.28
C GLU A 109 19.88 -2.61 15.81
N GLY A 110 20.39 -1.48 16.37
CA GLY A 110 20.68 -1.36 17.79
C GLY A 110 19.48 -0.95 18.65
N GLN A 111 18.32 -0.69 18.06
CA GLN A 111 17.13 -0.33 18.81
C GLN A 111 16.60 -1.55 19.59
N GLY A 112 16.27 -1.35 20.87
CA GLY A 112 15.60 -2.37 21.67
C GLY A 112 14.17 -2.66 21.19
N ALA A 113 13.57 -3.71 21.77
CA ALA A 113 12.19 -4.08 21.47
C ALA A 113 11.21 -2.92 21.70
N VAL A 114 10.23 -2.79 20.82
CA VAL A 114 9.22 -1.74 20.89
C VAL A 114 8.24 -2.08 22.01
N MET A 115 8.16 -1.19 23.00
CA MET A 115 7.34 -1.39 24.19
C MET A 115 5.86 -1.39 23.83
N ASN A 116 5.12 -2.36 24.40
CA ASN A 116 3.67 -2.53 24.22
C ASN A 116 3.20 -2.61 22.76
N ASN A 117 4.10 -2.95 21.82
CA ASN A 117 3.81 -2.96 20.38
C ASN A 117 3.33 -1.59 19.85
N ARG A 118 3.78 -0.49 20.49
CA ARG A 118 3.43 0.90 20.13
C ARG A 118 4.65 1.59 19.56
N LEU A 119 4.75 1.65 18.23
CA LEU A 119 5.86 2.31 17.55
C LEU A 119 5.94 3.79 17.96
N PRO A 120 7.08 4.30 18.46
CA PRO A 120 7.23 5.72 18.77
C PRO A 120 7.32 6.60 17.52
N GLY A 121 7.61 5.98 16.37
CA GLY A 121 7.73 6.65 15.07
C GLY A 121 8.23 5.69 14.00
N CYS A 122 8.30 6.19 12.77
CA CYS A 122 8.91 5.49 11.64
C CYS A 122 9.44 6.52 10.64
N GLY A 123 10.76 6.52 10.39
CA GLY A 123 11.40 7.50 9.51
C GLY A 123 11.18 8.92 10.02
N ARG A 124 10.42 9.74 9.28
CA ARG A 124 10.05 11.11 9.70
C ARG A 124 8.74 11.19 10.48
N ASP A 125 7.96 10.12 10.53
CA ASP A 125 6.78 10.06 11.36
C ASP A 125 7.16 9.88 12.83
N ARG A 126 6.43 10.56 13.71
CA ARG A 126 6.42 10.33 15.15
C ARG A 126 4.98 10.09 15.57
N TYR A 127 4.78 9.17 16.49
CA TYR A 127 3.47 8.68 16.90
C TYR A 127 3.26 8.86 18.40
N GLY A 128 2.08 9.35 18.76
CA GLY A 128 1.61 9.41 20.14
C GLY A 128 0.33 8.59 20.28
N TYR A 129 0.16 7.98 21.44
CA TYR A 129 -0.98 7.11 21.73
C TYR A 129 -1.61 7.51 23.05
N ASN A 130 -2.91 7.31 23.18
CA ASN A 130 -3.58 7.36 24.48
C ASN A 130 -3.40 6.06 25.27
N GLU A 131 -3.99 5.99 26.46
CA GLU A 131 -3.89 4.85 27.37
C GLU A 131 -4.45 3.56 26.74
N TRP A 132 -5.53 3.68 25.97
CA TRP A 132 -6.15 2.58 25.20
C TRP A 132 -5.34 2.13 23.98
N GLY A 133 -4.25 2.84 23.64
CA GLY A 133 -3.36 2.50 22.53
C GLY A 133 -3.82 3.02 21.18
N GLU A 134 -4.81 3.91 21.16
CA GLU A 134 -5.25 4.57 19.94
C GLU A 134 -4.25 5.67 19.57
N LEU A 135 -3.92 5.75 18.28
CA LEU A 135 -3.00 6.77 17.75
C LEU A 135 -3.66 8.15 17.86
N THR A 136 -3.15 9.03 18.71
CA THR A 136 -3.67 10.39 18.91
C THR A 136 -2.85 11.44 18.17
N THR A 137 -1.58 11.18 17.90
CA THR A 137 -0.73 12.08 17.11
C THR A 137 0.06 11.34 16.05
N ARG A 138 0.17 11.92 14.86
CA ARG A 138 1.03 11.43 13.79
C ARG A 138 1.62 12.60 13.03
N ARG A 139 2.94 12.81 13.15
CA ARG A 139 3.62 14.03 12.62
C ARG A 139 2.90 15.29 13.12
N ASP A 140 2.23 16.00 12.21
CA ASP A 140 1.47 17.23 12.43
C ASP A 140 -0.05 16.99 12.61
N GLN A 141 -0.48 15.72 12.58
CA GLN A 141 -1.88 15.35 12.71
C GLN A 141 -2.27 15.06 14.15
N GLN A 142 -3.49 15.48 14.51
CA GLN A 142 -4.17 15.11 15.76
C GLN A 142 -5.38 14.25 15.40
N LEU A 143 -5.57 13.15 16.11
CA LEU A 143 -6.59 12.14 15.85
C LEU A 143 -7.45 11.95 17.09
N GLU A 144 -8.76 11.93 16.90
CA GLU A 144 -9.75 11.72 17.96
C GLU A 144 -10.59 10.47 17.64
N TRP A 145 -10.89 9.71 18.69
CA TRP A 145 -11.58 8.43 18.62
C TRP A 145 -12.80 8.45 19.52
N ASN A 146 -13.84 7.71 19.16
CA ASN A 146 -14.96 7.45 20.06
C ASN A 146 -14.68 6.23 20.96
N ALA A 147 -15.57 5.99 21.93
CA ALA A 147 -15.45 4.87 22.87
C ALA A 147 -15.54 3.47 22.22
N GLN A 148 -15.90 3.37 20.94
CA GLN A 148 -15.92 2.12 20.18
C GLN A 148 -14.63 1.88 19.38
N GLY A 149 -13.59 2.70 19.56
CA GLY A 149 -12.34 2.56 18.82
C GLY A 149 -12.41 3.07 17.39
N GLN A 150 -13.34 3.97 17.08
CA GLN A 150 -13.54 4.50 15.74
C GLN A 150 -13.01 5.92 15.63
N LEU A 151 -12.18 6.17 14.62
CA LEU A 151 -11.62 7.48 14.33
C LEU A 151 -12.74 8.43 13.92
N THR A 152 -13.05 9.43 14.73
CA THR A 152 -14.14 10.39 14.49
C THR A 152 -13.63 11.69 13.90
N ARG A 153 -12.39 12.10 14.21
CA ARG A 153 -11.83 13.36 13.72
C ARG A 153 -10.33 13.26 13.46
N VAL A 154 -9.90 13.92 12.40
CA VAL A 154 -8.47 14.16 12.11
C VAL A 154 -8.27 15.62 11.83
N ILE A 155 -7.38 16.27 12.57
CA ILE A 155 -6.93 17.64 12.30
C ILE A 155 -5.57 17.55 11.61
N SER A 156 -5.42 18.22 10.46
CA SER A 156 -4.17 18.29 9.71
C SER A 156 -4.02 19.69 9.11
N GLY A 157 -3.01 20.42 9.60
CA GLY A 157 -2.81 21.83 9.27
C GLY A 157 -4.08 22.67 9.50
N ASN A 158 -4.54 23.35 8.45
CA ASN A 158 -5.73 24.21 8.49
C ASN A 158 -7.03 23.48 8.10
N THR A 159 -7.03 22.15 8.14
CA THR A 159 -8.21 21.34 7.81
C THR A 159 -8.53 20.37 8.93
N GLU A 160 -9.80 20.01 9.03
CA GLU A 160 -10.26 18.93 9.87
C GLU A 160 -11.22 18.04 9.10
N THR A 161 -11.10 16.73 9.28
CA THR A 161 -11.97 15.74 8.65
C THR A 161 -12.71 14.98 9.73
N HIS A 162 -14.03 14.93 9.60
CA HIS A 162 -14.92 14.21 10.49
C HIS A 162 -15.45 12.96 9.82
N TYR A 163 -15.59 11.89 10.61
CA TYR A 163 -16.09 10.60 10.17
C TYR A 163 -17.32 10.22 11.00
N GLY A 164 -18.36 9.76 10.30
CA GLY A 164 -19.58 9.23 10.91
C GLY A 164 -19.71 7.74 10.65
N TYR A 165 -20.24 7.02 11.62
CA TYR A 165 -20.44 5.57 11.56
C TYR A 165 -21.87 5.20 11.91
N ASP A 166 -22.36 4.10 11.36
CA ASP A 166 -23.60 3.48 11.82
C ASP A 166 -23.36 2.53 13.02
N ALA A 167 -24.43 1.95 13.55
CA ALA A 167 -24.38 1.04 14.70
C ALA A 167 -23.62 -0.27 14.45
N LEU A 168 -23.41 -0.66 13.19
CA LEU A 168 -22.58 -1.81 12.81
C LEU A 168 -21.11 -1.43 12.63
N GLY A 169 -20.79 -0.15 12.85
CA GLY A 169 -19.45 0.42 12.75
C GLY A 169 -18.99 0.70 11.33
N ARG A 170 -19.89 0.68 10.35
CA ARG A 170 -19.56 1.02 8.95
C ARG A 170 -19.55 2.53 8.82
N ARG A 171 -18.56 3.07 8.10
CA ARG A 171 -18.46 4.50 7.84
C ARG A 171 -19.58 4.94 6.91
N ILE A 172 -20.42 5.87 7.35
CA ILE A 172 -21.53 6.44 6.58
C ILE A 172 -21.26 7.85 6.09
N ARG A 173 -20.26 8.53 6.65
CA ARG A 173 -19.89 9.90 6.27
C ARG A 173 -18.40 10.16 6.42
N LYS A 174 -17.87 10.97 5.51
CA LYS A 174 -16.60 11.67 5.62
C LYS A 174 -16.81 13.12 5.19
N ALA A 175 -16.45 14.09 6.01
CA ALA A 175 -16.58 15.50 5.65
C ALA A 175 -15.36 16.30 6.11
N THR A 176 -14.75 17.06 5.20
CA THR A 176 -13.57 17.88 5.47
C THR A 176 -13.93 19.36 5.48
N TYR A 177 -13.51 20.07 6.51
CA TYR A 177 -13.78 21.48 6.74
C TYR A 177 -12.47 22.27 6.87
N GLY A 178 -12.54 23.59 6.65
CA GLY A 178 -11.45 24.49 7.01
C GLY A 178 -11.53 24.82 8.50
N ARG A 179 -10.46 24.55 9.25
CA ARG A 179 -10.45 24.63 10.72
C ARG A 179 -10.83 26.00 11.28
N HIS A 180 -10.50 27.05 10.52
CA HIS A 180 -10.75 28.44 10.88
C HIS A 180 -11.68 29.18 9.91
N THR A 181 -12.17 28.51 8.85
CA THR A 181 -12.82 29.20 7.72
C THR A 181 -14.25 28.75 7.45
N GLY A 182 -14.89 27.96 8.32
CA GLY A 182 -16.35 27.89 8.35
C GLY A 182 -16.98 26.53 8.58
N HIS A 183 -18.31 26.58 8.63
CA HIS A 183 -19.22 25.46 8.85
C HIS A 183 -19.56 24.67 7.58
N THR A 184 -19.15 25.16 6.40
CA THR A 184 -19.41 24.49 5.12
C THR A 184 -18.29 23.51 4.82
N ALA A 185 -18.66 22.27 4.49
CA ALA A 185 -17.70 21.24 4.09
C ALA A 185 -17.03 21.64 2.76
N ARG A 186 -15.70 21.54 2.70
CA ARG A 186 -14.91 21.66 1.47
C ARG A 186 -15.07 20.43 0.58
N SER A 187 -15.26 19.28 1.20
CA SER A 187 -15.63 18.03 0.55
C SER A 187 -16.45 17.19 1.51
N ARG A 188 -17.38 16.44 0.96
CA ARG A 188 -18.19 15.50 1.71
C ARG A 188 -18.38 14.25 0.87
N THR A 189 -18.44 13.11 1.54
CA THR A 189 -18.84 11.84 0.93
C THR A 189 -19.75 11.12 1.89
N ASP A 190 -20.94 10.76 1.44
CA ASP A 190 -21.88 9.90 2.16
C ASP A 190 -21.85 8.49 1.54
N PHE A 191 -21.79 7.47 2.39
CA PHE A 191 -21.62 6.08 1.97
C PHE A 191 -22.91 5.28 2.25
N VAL A 192 -23.35 4.50 1.27
CA VAL A 192 -24.54 3.63 1.38
C VAL A 192 -24.11 2.17 1.31
N TRP A 193 -24.61 1.36 2.24
CA TRP A 193 -24.18 -0.03 2.42
C TRP A 193 -25.35 -1.02 2.29
N GLU A 194 -25.09 -2.16 1.67
CA GLU A 194 -25.93 -3.36 1.69
C GLU A 194 -25.17 -4.47 2.43
N GLY A 195 -25.54 -4.78 3.68
CA GLY A 195 -24.72 -5.63 4.54
C GLY A 195 -23.29 -5.10 4.65
N PHE A 196 -22.28 -5.91 4.37
CA PHE A 196 -20.87 -5.46 4.36
C PHE A 196 -20.38 -4.96 3.00
N ARG A 197 -21.27 -4.85 2.01
CA ARG A 197 -20.95 -4.39 0.67
C ARG A 197 -21.25 -2.89 0.54
N LEU A 198 -20.25 -2.12 0.12
CA LEU A 198 -20.47 -0.71 -0.26
C LEU A 198 -21.26 -0.68 -1.57
N LEU A 199 -22.41 -0.02 -1.55
CA LEU A 199 -23.30 0.09 -2.70
C LEU A 199 -23.05 1.38 -3.48
N GLN A 200 -22.83 2.49 -2.77
CA GLN A 200 -22.70 3.82 -3.38
C GLN A 200 -21.86 4.79 -2.54
N GLU A 201 -21.18 5.71 -3.23
CA GLU A 201 -20.53 6.89 -2.68
C GLU A 201 -21.17 8.15 -3.28
N ASN A 202 -21.70 9.03 -2.44
CA ASN A 202 -22.29 10.30 -2.86
C ASN A 202 -21.36 11.44 -2.48
N VAL A 203 -20.74 12.10 -3.47
CA VAL A 203 -19.73 13.16 -3.31
C VAL A 203 -20.35 14.54 -3.53
#